data_AF-A0A963L443-F1
#
_entry.id   AF-A0A963L443-F1
#
_cell.length_a   1.000
_cell.length_b   1.000
_cell.length_c   1.000
_cell.angle_alpha   90.00
_cell.angle_beta   90.00
_cell.angle_gamma   90.00
#
_symmetry.space_group_name_H-M   'P 1'
#
loop_
_entity.id
_entity.type
_entity.pdbx_description
1 polymer ?
#
loop_
_entity_poly.entity_id
_entity_poly.type
_entity_poly.pdbx_seq_one_letter_code
_entity_poly.pdbx_strand_id
1 'polypeptide(L)' 'RGAEYVVDFLPKVKLEVVVKSDDVERCVDAIVRAARTGKIGDGKIFVTPVERVVRIRTGEEDETAV' A
#
# COMPACT_ATOMS: atom_id res chain seq x y z
N ARG A 1 39.68 3.43 4.39
CA ARG A 1 39.24 2.57 5.51
C ARG A 1 37.72 2.52 5.45
N GLY A 2 37.16 1.48 4.84
CA GLY A 2 35.71 1.31 4.72
C GLY A 2 35.21 0.49 5.90
N ALA A 3 34.26 1.03 6.66
CA ALA A 3 33.55 0.27 7.67
C ALA A 3 32.43 -0.52 6.97
N GLU A 4 32.38 -1.83 7.20
CA GLU A 4 31.23 -2.63 6.81
C GLU A 4 30.06 -2.24 7.70
N TYR A 5 29.01 -1.67 7.12
CA TYR A 5 27.74 -1.48 7.81
C TYR A 5 26.96 -2.79 7.70
N VAL A 6 26.79 -3.47 8.83
CA VAL A 6 25.80 -4.54 8.94
C VAL A 6 24.43 -3.87 8.89
N VAL A 7 23.76 -3.98 7.75
CA VAL A 7 22.38 -3.50 7.57
C VAL A 7 21.44 -4.65 7.89
N ASP A 8 20.77 -4.56 9.03
CA ASP A 8 19.70 -5.50 9.40
C ASP A 8 18.39 -5.13 8.72
N PHE A 9 17.79 -6.09 8.04
CA PHE A 9 16.46 -5.97 7.46
C PHE A 9 15.43 -6.57 8.41
N LEU A 10 14.49 -5.75 8.87
CA LEU A 10 13.36 -6.24 9.64
C LEU A 10 12.27 -6.78 8.70
N PRO A 11 11.71 -7.97 8.95
CA PRO A 11 10.61 -8.50 8.16
C PRO A 11 9.39 -7.57 8.27
N LYS A 12 8.74 -7.31 7.12
CA LYS A 12 7.54 -6.48 7.00
C LYS A 12 6.54 -7.14 6.04
N VAL A 13 5.26 -6.84 6.22
CA VAL A 13 4.20 -7.23 5.28
C VAL A 13 3.94 -6.07 4.32
N LYS A 14 3.84 -6.39 3.03
CA LYS A 14 3.39 -5.44 2.00
C LYS A 14 1.92 -5.70 1.69
N LEU A 15 1.09 -4.66 1.83
CA LEU A 15 -0.31 -4.68 1.43
C LEU A 15 -0.45 -3.81 0.16
N GLU A 16 -1.05 -4.37 -0.88
CA GLU A 16 -1.38 -3.64 -2.11
C GLU A 16 -2.88 -3.79 -2.37
N VAL A 17 -3.57 -2.67 -2.50
CA VAL A 17 -5.01 -2.61 -2.73
C VAL A 17 -5.28 -1.52 -3.75
N VAL A 18 -6.08 -1.84 -4.76
CA VAL A 18 -6.61 -0.87 -5.71
C VAL A 18 -8.01 -0.45 -5.23
N VAL A 19 -8.25 0.85 -5.16
CA VAL A 19 -9.52 1.43 -4.71
C VAL A 19 -9.94 2.53 -5.67
N LYS A 20 -11.24 2.89 -5.63
CA LYS A 20 -11.75 4.06 -6.35
C LYS A 20 -11.10 5.32 -5.82
N SER A 21 -10.93 6.32 -6.68
CA SER A 21 -10.31 7.62 -6.32
C SER A 21 -10.98 8.27 -5.10
N ASP A 22 -12.31 8.20 -5.02
CA ASP A 22 -13.10 8.78 -3.93
C ASP A 22 -12.91 8.05 -2.58
N ASP A 23 -12.41 6.82 -2.60
CA ASP A 23 -12.18 6.00 -1.40
C ASP A 23 -10.73 6.10 -0.89
N VAL A 24 -9.80 6.73 -1.64
CA VAL A 24 -8.37 6.76 -1.31
C VAL A 24 -8.11 7.29 0.10
N GLU A 25 -8.61 8.48 0.43
CA GLU A 25 -8.38 9.10 1.75
C GLU A 25 -8.96 8.26 2.88
N ARG A 26 -10.17 7.72 2.68
CA ARG A 26 -10.84 6.85 3.66
C ARG A 26 -10.03 5.56 3.91
N CYS A 27 -9.48 4.96 2.87
CA CYS A 27 -8.66 3.76 2.98
C CYS A 27 -7.32 4.04 3.66
N VAL A 28 -6.65 5.14 3.31
CA VAL A 28 -5.41 5.57 3.97
C VAL A 28 -5.66 5.76 5.47
N ASP A 29 -6.70 6.51 5.85
CA ASP A 29 -7.05 6.75 7.25
C ASP A 29 -7.33 5.45 8.01
N ALA A 30 -8.08 4.52 7.41
CA ALA A 30 -8.38 3.24 8.02
C ALA A 30 -7.11 2.41 8.26
N ILE A 31 -6.21 2.34 7.27
CA ILE A 31 -4.94 1.60 7.38
C ILE A 31 -4.04 2.24 8.46
N VAL A 32 -3.93 3.57 8.47
CA VAL A 32 -3.14 4.28 9.50
C VAL A 32 -3.67 3.96 10.90
N ARG A 33 -4.99 4.06 11.11
CA ARG A 33 -5.59 3.79 12.43
C ARG A 33 -5.37 2.34 12.87
N ALA A 34 -5.44 1.39 11.95
CA ALA A 34 -5.28 -0.03 12.27
C ALA A 34 -3.82 -0.45 12.49
N ALA A 35 -2.88 0.11 11.71
CA ALA A 35 -1.47 -0.30 11.72
C ALA A 35 -0.59 0.49 12.70
N ARG A 36 -1.05 1.65 13.18
CA ARG A 36 -0.26 2.53 14.06
C ARG A 36 -0.13 1.93 15.46
N THR A 37 1.11 1.62 15.84
CA THR A 37 1.48 1.25 17.22
C THR A 37 2.11 2.42 17.99
N GLY A 38 2.55 3.46 17.27
CA GLY A 38 3.27 4.60 17.83
C GLY A 38 4.75 4.35 18.05
N LYS A 39 5.28 3.20 17.60
CA LYS A 39 6.69 2.81 17.72
C LYS A 39 7.42 2.99 16.39
N ILE A 40 8.75 3.07 16.46
CA ILE A 40 9.60 3.10 15.28
C ILE A 40 9.38 1.80 14.48
N GLY A 41 9.10 1.95 13.18
CA GLY A 41 8.91 0.83 12.26
C GLY A 41 7.47 0.49 11.91
N ASP A 42 6.49 1.32 12.25
CA ASP A 42 5.07 1.18 11.84
C ASP A 42 4.89 1.14 10.30
N GLY A 43 5.87 1.60 9.54
CA GLY A 43 5.92 1.46 8.08
C GLY A 43 5.56 2.76 7.36
N LYS A 44 5.18 2.62 6.09
CA LYS A 44 4.82 3.71 5.20
C LYS A 44 3.66 3.27 4.30
N ILE A 45 2.82 4.22 3.91
CA ILE A 45 1.80 4.02 2.87
C ILE A 45 2.25 4.83 1.66
N PHE A 46 2.18 4.23 0.49
CA PHE A 46 2.43 4.89 -0.78
C PHE A 46 1.12 4.87 -1.57
N VAL A 47 0.77 6.00 -2.17
CA VAL A 47 -0.39 6.13 -3.04
C VAL A 47 0.14 6.40 -4.44
N THR A 48 -0.28 5.58 -5.40
CA THR A 48 0.12 5.70 -6.81
C THR A 48 -1.14 5.62 -7.68
N PRO A 49 -1.27 6.50 -8.69
CA PRO A 49 -2.39 6.41 -9.62
C PRO A 49 -2.31 5.10 -10.43
N VAL A 50 -3.47 4.50 -10.68
CA VAL A 50 -3.62 3.34 -11.57
C VAL A 50 -4.36 3.81 -12.81
N GLU A 51 -3.70 3.74 -13.97
CA GLU A 51 -4.25 4.26 -15.23
C GLU A 51 -5.34 3.38 -15.84
N ARG A 52 -5.32 2.07 -15.56
CA ARG A 52 -6.28 1.11 -16.08
C ARG A 52 -6.39 -0.11 -15.19
N VAL A 53 -7.62 -0.59 -14.98
CA VAL A 53 -7.90 -1.85 -14.29
C VAL A 53 -8.71 -2.76 -15.20
N VAL A 54 -8.39 -4.07 -15.22
CA VAL A 54 -9.16 -5.06 -15.99
C VAL A 54 -9.44 -6.29 -15.13
N ARG A 55 -10.71 -6.66 -14.99
CA ARG A 55 -11.10 -7.89 -14.29
C ARG A 55 -11.07 -9.07 -15.26
N ILE A 56 -10.07 -9.94 -15.11
CA ILE A 56 -9.85 -11.11 -15.99
C ILE A 56 -11.10 -11.98 -16.17
N ARG A 57 -11.89 -12.17 -15.12
CA ARG A 57 -13.07 -13.06 -15.15
C ARG A 57 -14.19 -12.57 -16.05
N THR A 58 -14.41 -11.26 -16.13
CA THR A 58 -15.59 -10.66 -16.79
C THR A 58 -15.22 -9.75 -17.96
N GLY A 59 -13.97 -9.30 -18.04
CA GLY A 59 -13.54 -8.27 -18.99
C GLY A 59 -13.96 -6.85 -18.60
N GLU A 60 -14.57 -6.66 -17.43
CA GLU A 60 -14.90 -5.34 -16.89
C GLU A 60 -13.63 -4.49 -16.70
N GLU A 61 -13.76 -3.19 -16.94
CA GLU A 61 -12.64 -2.23 -16.84
C GLU A 61 -12.90 -1.15 -15.78
N ASP A 62 -11.80 -0.60 -15.26
CA ASP A 62 -11.73 0.56 -14.38
C ASP A 62 -12.66 0.45 -13.16
N GLU A 63 -13.56 1.41 -12.94
CA GLU A 63 -14.43 1.45 -11.76
C GLU A 63 -15.34 0.22 -11.61
N THR A 64 -15.63 -0.49 -12.70
CA THR A 64 -16.42 -1.73 -12.67
C THR A 64 -15.57 -2.96 -12.34
N ALA A 65 -14.25 -2.85 -12.53
CA ALA A 65 -13.28 -3.87 -12.21
C ALA A 65 -12.82 -3.82 -10.74
N VAL A 66 -12.92 -2.64 -10.10
CA VAL A 66 -12.54 -2.35 -8.71
C VAL A 66 -13.70 -2.54 -7.73
#